data_AF-A0A924HVN9-F1
#
_entry.id   AF-A0A924HVN9-F1
#
_cell.length_a   1.000
_cell.length_b   1.000
_cell.length_c   1.000
_cell.angle_alpha   90.00
_cell.angle_beta   90.00
_cell.angle_gamma   90.00
#
_symmetry.space_group_name_H-M   'P 1'
#
loop_
_entity.id
_entity.type
_entity.pdbx_description
1 polymer ?
#
loop_
_entity_poly.entity_id
_entity_poly.type
_entity_poly.pdbx_seq_one_letter_code
_entity_poly.pdbx_strand_id
1 'polypeptide(L)'
;MACAGLLGTSLAQANVVVVLNSGDATISLLDQTTYTEIKSVPVGKEPHHLMATPDNKSLIVASATGNELIFLDPKTGDIQRRI
;
A
#
# COMPACT_ATOMS: atom_id res chain seq x y z
N MET A 1 6.72 26.74 29.95
CA MET A 1 6.77 26.39 28.52
C MET A 1 6.99 24.89 28.42
N ALA A 2 5.92 24.12 28.19
CA ALA A 2 6.01 22.69 27.97
C ALA A 2 5.76 22.44 26.47
N CYS A 3 6.78 22.03 25.73
CA CYS A 3 6.62 21.55 24.36
C CYS A 3 6.12 20.11 24.43
N ALA A 4 4.81 19.94 24.25
CA ALA A 4 4.23 18.64 23.96
C ALA A 4 4.63 18.23 22.53
N GLY A 5 5.64 17.37 22.41
CA GLY A 5 5.92 16.67 21.16
C GLY A 5 4.92 15.54 20.99
N LEU A 6 3.88 15.76 20.18
CA LEU A 6 3.08 14.66 19.68
C LEU A 6 3.96 13.84 18.73
N LEU A 7 4.49 12.73 19.23
CA LEU A 7 4.89 11.62 18.39
C LEU A 7 3.61 11.11 17.74
N GLY A 8 3.39 11.50 16.48
CA GLY A 8 2.35 10.93 15.66
C GLY A 8 2.62 9.44 15.49
N THR A 9 2.00 8.62 16.34
CA THR A 9 1.93 7.18 16.11
C THR A 9 1.09 7.02 14.84
N SER A 10 1.75 6.78 13.71
CA SER A 10 1.11 6.08 12.60
C SER A 10 0.55 4.80 13.21
N LEU A 11 -0.77 4.77 13.41
CA LEU A 11 -1.44 3.55 13.81
C LEU A 11 -1.19 2.61 12.63
N ALA A 12 -0.26 1.65 12.82
CA ALA A 12 -0.16 0.52 11.93
C ALA A 12 -1.56 -0.09 11.87
N GLN A 13 -2.28 0.19 10.78
CA GLN A 13 -3.69 -0.14 10.67
C GLN A 13 -3.72 -1.67 10.55
N ALA A 14 -4.04 -2.32 11.66
CA ALA A 14 -3.77 -3.75 11.83
C ALA A 14 -4.57 -4.62 10.84
N ASN A 15 -5.58 -4.04 10.18
CA ASN A 15 -6.55 -4.71 9.34
C ASN A 15 -6.90 -3.81 8.12
N VAL A 16 -6.12 -3.91 7.04
CA VAL A 16 -6.38 -3.21 5.78
C VAL A 16 -6.68 -4.20 4.66
N VAL A 17 -7.60 -3.84 3.77
CA VAL A 17 -7.85 -4.53 2.51
C VAL A 17 -7.13 -3.76 1.41
N VAL A 18 -6.32 -4.46 0.61
CA VAL A 18 -5.64 -3.85 -0.54
C VAL A 18 -6.37 -4.22 -1.81
N VAL A 19 -6.79 -3.21 -2.57
CA VAL A 19 -7.47 -3.35 -3.86
C VAL A 19 -6.54 -2.89 -4.98
N LEU A 20 -6.44 -3.68 -6.04
CA LEU A 20 -5.64 -3.37 -7.22
C LEU A 20 -6.52 -2.69 -8.29
N ASN A 21 -6.22 -1.44 -8.64
CA ASN A 21 -6.99 -0.68 -9.63
C ASN A 21 -6.19 -0.59 -10.93
N SER A 22 -6.32 -1.60 -11.79
CA SER A 22 -5.51 -1.71 -13.02
C SER A 22 -5.64 -0.51 -13.96
N GLY A 23 -6.88 -0.07 -14.22
CA GLY A 23 -7.16 1.06 -15.11
C GLY A 23 -6.65 2.41 -14.61
N ASP A 24 -6.53 2.57 -13.29
CA ASP A 24 -6.15 3.83 -12.66
C ASP A 24 -4.66 3.90 -12.29
N ALA A 25 -3.92 2.80 -12.49
CA ALA A 25 -2.51 2.70 -12.11
C ALA A 25 -2.25 2.89 -10.59
N THR A 26 -3.22 2.50 -9.75
CA THR A 26 -3.14 2.64 -8.28
C THR A 26 -3.46 1.33 -7.53
N ILE A 27 -3.14 1.32 -6.24
CA ILE A 27 -3.82 0.49 -5.25
C ILE A 27 -4.63 1.37 -4.31
N SER A 28 -5.70 0.83 -3.75
CA SER A 28 -6.44 1.44 -2.64
C SER A 28 -6.28 0.60 -1.38
N LEU A 29 -6.00 1.27 -0.27
CA LEU A 29 -6.06 0.69 1.07
C LEU A 29 -7.41 1.05 1.67
N LEU A 30 -8.20 0.04 2.01
CA LEU A 30 -9.50 0.18 2.65
C LEU A 30 -9.44 -0.27 4.10
N ASP A 31 -10.22 0.37 4.95
CA ASP A 31 -10.47 -0.13 6.30
C ASP A 31 -11.27 -1.42 6.20
N GLN A 32 -10.79 -2.51 6.80
CA GLN A 32 -11.44 -3.82 6.67
C GLN A 32 -12.84 -3.88 7.30
N THR A 33 -13.13 -3.01 8.27
CA THR A 33 -14.41 -3.04 9.00
C THR A 33 -15.48 -2.25 8.25
N THR A 34 -15.13 -1.04 7.79
CA THR A 34 -16.07 -0.11 7.17
C THR A 34 -16.04 -0.16 5.64
N TYR A 35 -15.02 -0.79 5.04
CA TYR A 35 -14.72 -0.77 3.61
C TYR A 35 -14.50 0.63 3.02
N THR A 36 -14.27 1.62 3.88
CA THR A 36 -13.97 2.99 3.44
C THR A 36 -12.52 3.09 3.02
N GLU A 37 -12.27 3.82 1.92
CA GLU A 37 -10.91 4.08 1.46
C GLU A 37 -10.14 4.97 2.43
N ILE A 38 -8.96 4.51 2.82
CA ILE A 38 -8.02 5.20 3.70
C ILE A 38 -7.02 5.99 2.86
N LYS A 39 -6.48 5.35 1.80
CA LYS A 39 -5.39 5.89 0.98
C LYS A 39 -5.39 5.24 -0.39
N SER A 40 -5.11 6.03 -1.42
CA SER A 40 -4.77 5.55 -2.76
C SER A 40 -3.29 5.75 -3.02
N VAL A 41 -2.61 4.77 -3.62
CA VAL A 41 -1.16 4.80 -3.89
C VAL A 41 -0.90 4.45 -5.36
N PRO A 42 -0.14 5.28 -6.11
CA PRO A 42 0.25 4.97 -7.47
C PRO A 42 1.30 3.83 -7.52
N VAL A 43 1.07 2.81 -8.34
CA VAL A 43 1.88 1.57 -8.37
C VAL A 43 2.30 1.13 -9.79
N GLY A 44 2.39 2.06 -10.73
CA GLY A 44 2.78 1.76 -12.11
C GLY A 44 1.61 1.40 -13.02
N LYS A 45 1.87 1.28 -14.32
CA LYS A 45 0.83 1.14 -15.35
C LYS A 45 0.27 -0.28 -15.43
N GLU A 46 -1.05 -0.40 -15.51
CA GLU A 46 -1.79 -1.68 -15.57
C GLU A 46 -1.26 -2.72 -14.58
N PRO A 47 -1.35 -2.46 -13.26
CA PRO A 47 -1.02 -3.49 -12.28
C PRO A 47 -2.02 -4.65 -12.39
N HIS A 48 -1.51 -5.89 -12.44
CA HIS A 48 -2.35 -7.09 -12.62
C HIS A 48 -2.20 -8.16 -11.52
N HIS A 49 -1.07 -8.20 -10.82
CA HIS A 49 -0.85 -9.19 -9.76
C HIS A 49 -0.44 -8.52 -8.46
N LEU A 50 -0.94 -9.09 -7.36
CA LEU A 50 -0.58 -8.79 -5.99
C LEU A 50 -0.12 -10.06 -5.28
N MET A 51 1.02 -9.99 -4.59
CA MET A 51 1.53 -11.10 -3.77
C MET A 51 2.13 -10.56 -2.47
N ALA A 52 1.68 -11.06 -1.33
CA ALA A 52 2.34 -10.80 -0.05
C ALA A 52 3.59 -11.69 0.07
N THR A 53 4.68 -11.14 0.63
CA THR A 53 5.84 -11.95 0.99
C THR A 53 5.52 -12.87 2.17
N PRO A 54 6.16 -14.05 2.31
CA PRO A 54 5.88 -14.98 3.41
C PRO A 54 6.09 -14.39 4.81
N ASP A 55 6.97 -13.40 4.94
CA ASP A 55 7.21 -12.67 6.19
C ASP A 55 6.24 -11.49 6.43
N ASN A 56 5.30 -11.27 5.51
CA ASN A 56 4.32 -10.18 5.49
C ASN A 56 4.92 -8.77 5.55
N LYS A 57 6.22 -8.60 5.25
CA LYS A 57 6.87 -7.29 5.27
C LYS A 57 6.67 -6.49 3.99
N SER A 58 6.37 -7.15 2.88
CA SER A 58 6.14 -6.49 1.60
C SER A 58 4.91 -7.06 0.90
N LEU A 59 4.21 -6.20 0.19
CA LEU A 59 3.31 -6.56 -0.89
C LEU A 59 4.00 -6.24 -2.21
N ILE A 60 3.98 -7.20 -3.14
CA ILE A 60 4.58 -7.08 -4.46
C ILE A 60 3.45 -6.81 -5.45
N VAL A 61 3.56 -5.71 -6.17
CA VAL A 61 2.70 -5.35 -7.31
C VAL A 61 3.49 -5.57 -8.59
N ALA A 62 2.92 -6.32 -9.53
CA ALA A 62 3.46 -6.41 -10.88
C ALA A 62 2.75 -5.41 -11.80
N SER A 63 3.48 -4.38 -12.26
CA SER A 63 3.03 -3.46 -13.30
C SER A 63 3.33 -4.07 -14.66
N ALA A 64 2.28 -4.52 -15.37
CA ALA A 64 2.47 -5.30 -16.58
C ALA A 64 3.00 -4.46 -17.74
N THR A 65 2.37 -3.31 -18.04
CA THR A 65 2.87 -2.43 -19.11
C THR A 65 4.09 -1.61 -18.68
N GLY A 66 4.22 -1.34 -17.37
CA GLY A 66 5.36 -0.60 -16.83
C GLY A 66 6.65 -1.41 -16.78
N ASN A 67 6.55 -2.74 -16.92
CA ASN A 67 7.68 -3.67 -16.85
C ASN A 67 8.51 -3.48 -15.56
N GLU A 68 7.82 -3.32 -14.43
CA GLU A 68 8.45 -3.13 -13.12
C GLU A 68 7.70 -3.92 -12.04
N LEU A 69 8.42 -4.29 -10.99
CA LEU A 69 7.89 -4.82 -9.74
C LEU A 69 8.00 -3.76 -8.65
N ILE A 70 6.89 -3.46 -8.00
CA ILE A 70 6.83 -2.48 -6.92
C ILE A 70 6.64 -3.23 -5.61
N PHE A 71 7.54 -3.01 -4.66
CA PHE A 71 7.44 -3.51 -3.30
C PHE A 71 6.93 -2.38 -2.41
N LEU A 72 5.89 -2.66 -1.64
CA LEU A 72 5.30 -1.69 -0.71
C LEU A 72 5.02 -2.32 0.65
N ASP A 73 4.98 -1.50 1.70
CA ASP A 73 4.52 -1.93 3.00
C ASP A 73 2.98 -2.12 2.95
N PRO A 74 2.46 -3.32 3.24
CA PRO A 74 1.04 -3.63 3.05
C PRO A 74 0.10 -2.85 3.97
N LYS A 75 0.60 -2.30 5.08
CA LYS A 75 -0.23 -1.60 6.09
C LYS A 75 -0.32 -0.11 5.81
N THR A 76 0.75 0.47 5.32
CA THR A 76 0.88 1.93 5.11
C THR A 76 0.75 2.31 3.64
N GLY A 77 0.96 1.36 2.73
CA GLY A 77 1.03 1.61 1.29
C GLY A 77 2.33 2.27 0.86
N ASP A 78 3.31 2.44 1.76
CA ASP A 78 4.54 3.15 1.44
C ASP A 78 5.44 2.29 0.53
N ILE A 79 5.93 2.87 -0.56
CA ILE A 79 6.78 2.18 -1.52
C ILE A 79 8.16 1.96 -0.89
N GLN A 80 8.57 0.70 -0.81
CA GLN A 80 9.87 0.27 -0.30
C GLN A 80 10.93 0.30 -1.40
N ARG A 81 10.60 -0.21 -2.59
CA ARG A 81 11.48 -0.20 -3.77
C ARG A 81 10.74 -0.55 -5.05
N ARG A 82 11.38 -0.26 -6.19
CA ARG A 82 10.96 -0.63 -7.55
C ARG A 82 12.11 -1.37 -8.23
N ILE A 83 11.80 -2.40 -9.02
CA ILE A 83 12.78 -3.25 -9.73
C ILE A 83 12.31 -3.46 -11.16
#